data_AF-A0A7V4U4H5-F1
#
_entry.id   AF-A0A7V4U4H5-F1
#
_cell.length_a   1.000
_cell.length_b   1.000
_cell.length_c   1.000
_cell.angle_alpha   90.00
_cell.angle_beta   90.00
_cell.angle_gamma   90.00
#
_symmetry.space_group_name_H-M   'P 1'
#
loop_
_entity.id
_entity.type
_entity.pdbx_description
1 polymer ?
#
loop_
_entity_poly.entity_id
_entity_poly.type
_entity_poly.pdbx_seq_one_letter_code
_entity_poly.pdbx_strand_id
1 'polypeptide(L)'
;VACIGLVGNIFIVFILGHSHKDLNIKSAWLHVLGDTLSSVGVIISGIIIFYTGWSYADPLASVLIGFIILFGGIRVVKEALRIFLEMTPSGYNVEEIVKKIAETPGVMGIHNVHLWSPSHNNVAFSAHIWVKDQKLSEVAGLRQKIEERLMSLNIRHVMLQFECAECETNALYCQIHMEVNGDDDGHLH
;
A
#
# COMPACT_ATOMS: atom_id res chain seq x y z
N VAL A 1 -40.07 -3.94 -7.96
CA VAL A 1 -38.66 -3.84 -8.38
C VAL A 1 -37.73 -3.60 -7.19
N ALA A 2 -37.95 -2.58 -6.35
CA ALA A 2 -37.10 -2.29 -5.17
C ALA A 2 -36.95 -3.44 -4.16
N CYS A 3 -38.01 -4.20 -3.87
CA CYS A 3 -37.92 -5.35 -2.96
C CYS A 3 -37.04 -6.49 -3.50
N ILE A 4 -36.99 -6.68 -4.83
CA ILE A 4 -36.15 -7.72 -5.46
C ILE A 4 -34.68 -7.30 -5.40
N GLY A 5 -34.40 -6.01 -5.62
CA GLY A 5 -33.05 -5.44 -5.44
C GLY A 5 -32.54 -5.56 -4.00
N LEU A 6 -33.40 -5.30 -3.01
CA LEU A 6 -33.05 -5.44 -1.60
C LEU A 6 -32.67 -6.88 -1.21
N VAL A 7 -33.44 -7.87 -1.68
CA VAL A 7 -33.13 -9.30 -1.44
C VAL A 7 -31.81 -9.70 -2.09
N GLY A 8 -31.57 -9.24 -3.32
CA GLY A 8 -30.29 -9.47 -4.01
C GLY A 8 -29.10 -8.88 -3.26
N ASN A 9 -29.21 -7.63 -2.80
CA ASN A 9 -28.10 -6.96 -2.10
C ASN A 9 -27.84 -7.59 -0.72
N ILE A 10 -28.88 -7.94 0.04
CA ILE A 10 -28.72 -8.62 1.34
C ILE A 10 -28.04 -9.98 1.15
N PHE A 11 -28.38 -10.73 0.11
CA PHE A 11 -27.75 -12.02 -0.20
C PHE A 11 -26.25 -11.86 -0.50
N ILE A 12 -25.87 -10.81 -1.26
CA ILE A 12 -24.46 -10.52 -1.56
C ILE A 12 -23.71 -10.05 -0.30
N VAL A 13 -24.28 -9.19 0.56
CA VAL A 13 -23.65 -8.80 1.83
C VAL A 13 -23.36 -10.03 2.71
N PHE A 14 -24.30 -10.97 2.78
CA PHE A 14 -24.17 -12.18 3.59
C PHE A 14 -23.04 -13.10 3.09
N ILE A 15 -22.90 -13.25 1.77
CA ILE A 15 -21.80 -14.02 1.16
C ILE A 15 -20.45 -13.32 1.34
N LEU A 16 -20.43 -11.99 1.23
CA LEU A 16 -19.19 -11.22 1.19
C LEU A 16 -18.64 -10.88 2.60
N GLY A 17 -19.48 -10.93 3.62
CA GLY A 17 -19.12 -10.64 5.02
C GLY A 17 -18.09 -11.58 5.65
N HIS A 18 -17.68 -12.66 4.98
CA HIS A 18 -16.68 -13.60 5.51
C HIS A 18 -15.23 -13.32 5.06
N SER A 19 -14.98 -12.35 4.17
CA SER A 19 -13.65 -12.17 3.58
C SER A 19 -13.18 -10.70 3.60
N HIS A 20 -12.67 -10.25 4.74
CA HIS A 20 -12.26 -8.85 4.95
C HIS A 20 -10.85 -8.48 4.45
N LYS A 21 -10.16 -9.39 3.75
CA LYS A 21 -8.70 -9.25 3.55
C LYS A 21 -8.31 -8.55 2.24
N ASP A 22 -9.19 -8.52 1.24
CA ASP A 22 -8.86 -7.97 -0.08
C ASP A 22 -9.59 -6.67 -0.39
N LEU A 23 -8.88 -5.73 -1.04
CA LEU A 23 -9.47 -4.47 -1.50
C LEU A 23 -10.64 -4.66 -2.45
N ASN A 24 -10.55 -5.67 -3.30
CA ASN A 24 -11.63 -6.03 -4.20
C ASN A 24 -12.90 -6.38 -3.42
N ILE A 25 -12.74 -7.05 -2.28
CA ILE A 25 -13.86 -7.46 -1.44
C ILE A 25 -14.38 -6.27 -0.63
N LYS A 26 -13.50 -5.40 -0.12
CA LYS A 26 -13.90 -4.15 0.54
C LYS A 26 -14.66 -3.20 -0.41
N SER A 27 -14.21 -3.10 -1.67
CA SER A 27 -14.87 -2.32 -2.72
C SER A 27 -16.25 -2.88 -3.04
N ALA A 28 -16.35 -4.19 -3.29
CA ALA A 28 -17.61 -4.87 -3.52
C ALA A 28 -18.57 -4.75 -2.32
N TRP A 29 -18.06 -4.81 -1.09
CA TRP A 29 -18.88 -4.66 0.11
C TRP A 29 -19.45 -3.25 0.25
N LEU A 30 -18.64 -2.21 0.03
CA LEU A 30 -19.10 -0.83 0.03
C LEU A 30 -20.12 -0.56 -1.09
N HIS A 31 -19.93 -1.18 -2.26
CA HIS A 31 -20.87 -1.08 -3.37
C HIS A 31 -22.24 -1.67 -3.01
N VAL A 32 -22.25 -2.91 -2.52
CA VAL A 32 -23.49 -3.63 -2.17
C VAL A 32 -24.21 -2.97 -0.98
N LEU A 33 -23.46 -2.42 -0.02
CA LEU A 33 -24.02 -1.62 1.06
C LEU A 33 -24.72 -0.36 0.50
N GLY A 34 -24.10 0.30 -0.46
CA GLY A 34 -24.68 1.44 -1.18
C GLY A 34 -25.99 1.07 -1.89
N ASP A 35 -26.02 -0.07 -2.59
CA ASP A 35 -27.22 -0.53 -3.31
C ASP A 35 -28.35 -0.92 -2.34
N THR A 36 -28.01 -1.48 -1.17
CA THR A 36 -28.98 -1.81 -0.12
C THR A 36 -29.60 -0.53 0.45
N LEU A 37 -28.78 0.45 0.84
CA LEU A 37 -29.22 1.74 1.36
C LEU A 37 -30.08 2.50 0.34
N SER A 38 -29.67 2.46 -0.93
CA SER A 38 -30.43 3.03 -2.04
C SER A 38 -31.83 2.42 -2.15
N SER A 39 -31.90 1.08 -2.14
CA SER A 39 -33.18 0.35 -2.23
C SER A 39 -34.12 0.68 -1.05
N VAL A 40 -33.58 0.77 0.17
CA VAL A 40 -34.35 1.19 1.35
C VAL A 40 -34.84 2.63 1.22
N GLY A 41 -33.97 3.55 0.79
CA GLY A 41 -34.30 4.96 0.63
C GLY A 41 -35.42 5.20 -0.38
N VAL A 42 -35.42 4.49 -1.51
CA VAL A 42 -36.51 4.55 -2.51
C VAL A 42 -37.82 4.00 -1.95
N ILE A 43 -37.79 2.89 -1.19
CA ILE A 43 -38.99 2.32 -0.56
C ILE A 43 -39.60 3.32 0.44
N ILE A 44 -38.77 3.91 1.30
CA ILE A 44 -39.23 4.91 2.29
C ILE A 44 -39.81 6.13 1.58
N SER A 45 -39.15 6.62 0.53
CA SER A 45 -39.62 7.78 -0.24
C SER A 45 -40.96 7.51 -0.91
N GLY A 46 -41.14 6.31 -1.48
CA GLY A 46 -42.42 5.88 -2.06
C GLY A 46 -43.54 5.81 -1.03
N ILE A 47 -43.27 5.32 0.18
CA ILE A 47 -44.25 5.29 1.28
C ILE A 47 -44.64 6.72 1.69
N ILE A 48 -43.67 7.62 1.83
CA ILE A 48 -43.92 9.03 2.18
C ILE A 48 -44.79 9.68 1.11
N ILE A 49 -44.46 9.54 -0.18
CA ILE A 49 -45.23 10.10 -1.29
C ILE A 49 -46.66 9.56 -1.28
N PHE A 50 -46.84 8.26 -1.06
CA PHE A 50 -48.17 7.65 -1.05
C PHE A 50 -49.09 8.22 0.04
N TYR A 51 -48.58 8.42 1.25
CA TYR A 51 -49.40 8.92 2.37
C TYR A 51 -49.50 10.45 2.44
N THR A 52 -48.49 11.19 2.00
CA THR A 52 -48.42 12.65 2.18
C THR A 52 -48.60 13.44 0.88
N GLY A 53 -48.48 12.79 -0.28
CA GLY A 53 -48.44 13.47 -1.58
C GLY A 53 -47.17 14.30 -1.80
N TRP A 54 -46.19 14.22 -0.89
CA TRP A 54 -44.99 15.06 -0.95
C TRP A 54 -43.98 14.53 -1.97
N SER A 55 -44.13 14.96 -3.22
CA SER A 55 -43.31 14.53 -4.37
C SER A 55 -41.82 14.92 -4.29
N TYR A 56 -41.44 15.84 -3.40
CA TYR A 56 -40.03 16.21 -3.21
C TYR A 56 -39.23 15.20 -2.35
N ALA A 57 -39.90 14.23 -1.70
CA ALA A 57 -39.22 13.23 -0.89
C ALA A 57 -38.23 12.38 -1.72
N ASP A 58 -38.60 12.03 -2.96
CA ASP A 58 -37.79 11.16 -3.83
C ASP A 58 -36.52 11.84 -4.39
N PRO A 59 -36.56 13.10 -4.90
CA PRO A 59 -35.36 13.85 -5.24
C PRO A 59 -34.40 14.03 -4.05
N LEU A 60 -34.93 14.29 -2.84
CA LEU A 60 -34.10 14.50 -1.66
C LEU A 60 -33.39 13.21 -1.23
N ALA A 61 -34.11 12.09 -1.21
CA ALA A 61 -33.53 10.78 -0.94
C ALA A 61 -32.47 10.40 -1.97
N SER A 62 -32.73 10.65 -3.26
CA SER A 62 -31.79 10.37 -4.35
C SER A 62 -30.48 11.15 -4.20
N VAL A 63 -30.55 12.44 -3.84
CA VAL A 63 -29.37 13.27 -3.58
C VAL A 63 -28.57 12.73 -2.39
N LEU A 64 -29.26 12.36 -1.30
CA LEU A 64 -28.61 11.82 -0.10
C LEU A 64 -27.88 10.50 -0.38
N ILE A 65 -28.53 9.58 -1.11
CA ILE A 65 -27.92 8.32 -1.56
C ILE A 65 -26.71 8.60 -2.46
N GLY A 66 -26.83 9.54 -3.39
CA GLY A 66 -25.75 9.95 -4.28
C GLY A 66 -24.50 10.41 -3.51
N PHE A 67 -24.67 11.21 -2.46
CA PHE A 67 -23.55 11.61 -1.61
C PHE A 67 -22.89 10.43 -0.89
N ILE A 68 -23.68 9.50 -0.34
CA ILE A 68 -23.15 8.31 0.35
C ILE A 68 -22.27 7.49 -0.60
N ILE A 69 -22.77 7.21 -1.81
CA ILE A 69 -22.05 6.46 -2.84
C ILE A 69 -20.78 7.21 -3.26
N LEU A 70 -20.88 8.52 -3.49
CA LEU A 70 -19.74 9.35 -3.88
C LEU A 70 -18.61 9.31 -2.84
N PHE A 71 -18.92 9.55 -1.56
CA PHE A 71 -17.91 9.51 -0.50
C PHE A 71 -17.30 8.11 -0.33
N GLY A 72 -18.12 7.05 -0.45
CA GLY A 72 -17.64 5.67 -0.46
C GLY A 72 -16.66 5.41 -1.60
N GLY A 73 -17.02 5.83 -2.82
CA GLY A 73 -16.19 5.69 -4.01
C GLY A 73 -14.85 6.42 -3.89
N ILE A 74 -14.85 7.69 -3.43
CA ILE A 74 -13.63 8.47 -3.23
C ILE A 74 -12.66 7.74 -2.28
N ARG A 75 -13.16 7.12 -1.22
CA ARG A 75 -12.32 6.38 -0.25
C ARG A 75 -11.64 5.17 -0.90
N VAL A 76 -12.35 4.42 -1.74
CA VAL A 76 -11.81 3.27 -2.47
C VAL A 76 -10.77 3.70 -3.50
N VAL A 77 -11.08 4.75 -4.27
CA VAL A 77 -10.16 5.30 -5.28
C VAL A 77 -8.86 5.78 -4.63
N LYS A 78 -8.93 6.50 -3.50
CA LYS A 78 -7.74 6.92 -2.76
C LYS A 78 -6.87 5.75 -2.32
N GLU A 79 -7.48 4.65 -1.88
CA GLU A 79 -6.76 3.47 -1.46
C GLU A 79 -6.11 2.74 -2.64
N ALA A 80 -6.80 2.63 -3.78
CA ALA A 80 -6.23 2.10 -5.01
C ALA A 80 -5.04 2.96 -5.50
N LEU A 81 -5.19 4.29 -5.48
CA LEU A 81 -4.12 5.22 -5.84
C LEU A 81 -2.89 5.07 -4.94
N ARG A 82 -3.06 4.84 -3.64
CA ARG A 82 -1.92 4.59 -2.73
C ARG A 82 -1.10 3.38 -3.15
N ILE A 83 -1.76 2.31 -3.61
CA ILE A 83 -1.08 1.10 -4.09
C ILE A 83 -0.42 1.37 -5.44
N PHE A 84 -1.15 1.97 -6.39
CA PHE A 84 -0.61 2.27 -7.72
C PHE A 84 0.56 3.26 -7.71
N LEU A 85 0.56 4.19 -6.76
CA LEU A 85 1.65 5.15 -6.57
C LEU A 85 2.76 4.63 -5.65
N GLU A 86 2.71 3.35 -5.26
CA GLU A 86 3.69 2.71 -4.36
C GLU A 86 3.95 3.51 -3.07
N MET A 87 2.90 4.15 -2.57
CA MET A 87 2.99 4.99 -1.37
C MET A 87 3.32 4.12 -0.16
N THR A 88 4.10 4.67 0.77
CA THR A 88 4.50 3.99 2.00
C THR A 88 3.26 3.48 2.78
N PRO A 89 3.21 2.19 3.15
CA PRO A 89 2.08 1.63 3.87
C PRO A 89 1.88 2.30 5.22
N SER A 90 0.60 2.53 5.58
CA SER A 90 0.24 3.13 6.86
C SER A 90 0.75 2.30 8.05
N GLY A 91 1.36 2.95 9.04
CA GLY A 91 1.85 2.30 10.26
C GLY A 91 3.32 1.88 10.21
N TYR A 92 4.00 2.09 9.08
CA TYR A 92 5.44 1.94 8.97
C TYR A 92 6.13 3.30 8.97
N ASN A 93 7.22 3.41 9.72
CA ASN A 93 8.10 4.57 9.72
C ASN A 93 9.41 4.14 9.03
N VAL A 94 9.69 4.70 7.85
CA VAL A 94 10.85 4.31 7.03
C VAL A 94 12.14 4.65 7.76
N GLU A 95 12.20 5.81 8.42
CA GLU A 95 13.35 6.26 9.17
C GLU A 95 13.68 5.32 10.35
N GLU A 96 12.67 4.81 11.06
CA GLU A 96 12.86 3.85 12.14
C GLU A 96 13.38 2.50 11.63
N ILE A 97 12.87 2.03 10.48
CA ILE A 97 13.34 0.80 9.82
C ILE A 97 14.81 0.97 9.43
N VAL A 98 15.15 2.07 8.75
CA VAL A 98 16.52 2.39 8.34
C VAL A 98 17.45 2.43 9.54
N LYS A 99 17.04 3.09 10.62
CA LYS A 99 17.82 3.12 11.87
C LYS A 99 18.08 1.72 12.44
N LYS A 100 17.07 0.86 12.49
CA LYS A 100 17.21 -0.53 12.97
C LYS A 100 18.14 -1.39 12.10
N ILE A 101 18.16 -1.16 10.79
CA ILE A 101 19.08 -1.85 9.89
C ILE A 101 20.50 -1.30 10.09
N ALA A 102 20.66 0.01 10.22
CA ALA A 102 21.95 0.68 10.42
C ALA A 102 22.64 0.26 11.74
N GLU A 103 21.88 -0.17 12.75
CA GLU A 103 22.40 -0.76 13.99
C GLU A 103 23.04 -2.16 13.79
N THR A 104 22.90 -2.76 12.60
CA THR A 104 23.48 -4.08 12.32
C THR A 104 24.99 -3.97 12.06
N PRO A 105 25.84 -4.68 12.83
CA PRO A 105 27.29 -4.63 12.62
C PRO A 105 27.67 -5.04 11.19
N GLY A 106 28.46 -4.19 10.53
CA GLY A 106 28.87 -4.39 9.14
C GLY A 106 28.15 -3.50 8.13
N VAL A 107 27.05 -2.85 8.52
CA VAL A 107 26.39 -1.80 7.73
C VAL A 107 27.11 -0.47 7.97
N MET A 108 27.57 0.17 6.89
CA MET A 108 28.22 1.48 6.93
C MET A 108 27.25 2.61 6.56
N GLY A 109 26.28 2.33 5.69
CA GLY A 109 25.27 3.28 5.28
C GLY A 109 24.12 2.59 4.55
N ILE A 110 23.01 3.32 4.41
CA ILE A 110 21.81 2.83 3.73
C ILE A 110 21.27 3.98 2.88
N HIS A 111 20.98 3.71 1.62
CA HIS A 111 20.39 4.69 0.71
C HIS A 111 19.41 4.03 -0.26
N ASN A 112 18.74 4.84 -1.07
CA ASN A 112 17.77 4.39 -2.07
C ASN A 112 16.69 3.46 -1.49
N VAL A 113 16.13 3.88 -0.35
CA VAL A 113 15.18 3.08 0.44
C VAL A 113 13.78 3.23 -0.12
N HIS A 114 13.18 2.10 -0.45
CA HIS A 114 11.82 2.00 -0.93
C HIS A 114 11.03 1.04 -0.05
N LEU A 115 9.88 1.49 0.43
CA LEU A 115 8.93 0.67 1.19
C LEU A 115 7.54 0.83 0.56
N TRP A 116 7.01 -0.26 0.01
CA TRP A 116 5.71 -0.25 -0.67
C TRP A 116 4.88 -1.47 -0.28
N SER A 117 3.60 -1.46 -0.65
CA SER A 117 2.67 -2.55 -0.36
C SER A 117 1.98 -2.99 -1.64
N PRO A 118 2.50 -4.04 -2.32
CA PRO A 118 1.92 -4.50 -3.59
C PRO A 118 0.53 -5.14 -3.42
N SER A 119 0.21 -5.60 -2.20
CA SER A 119 -1.11 -6.12 -1.86
C SER A 119 -1.44 -5.88 -0.40
N HIS A 120 -2.73 -5.98 -0.03
CA HIS A 120 -3.17 -5.83 1.35
C HIS A 120 -2.40 -6.78 2.28
N ASN A 121 -1.83 -6.20 3.34
CA ASN A 121 -1.07 -6.91 4.37
C ASN A 121 0.24 -7.57 3.88
N ASN A 122 0.73 -7.20 2.70
CA ASN A 122 2.04 -7.58 2.20
C ASN A 122 2.89 -6.33 2.02
N VAL A 123 4.02 -6.27 2.73
CA VAL A 123 4.94 -5.14 2.69
C VAL A 123 6.24 -5.61 2.07
N ALA A 124 6.67 -4.86 1.07
CA ALA A 124 7.91 -5.05 0.35
C ALA A 124 8.89 -3.92 0.67
N PHE A 125 10.17 -4.27 0.75
CA PHE A 125 11.26 -3.35 1.07
C PHE A 125 12.42 -3.56 0.10
N SER A 126 12.96 -2.47 -0.43
CA SER A 126 14.19 -2.45 -1.20
C SER A 126 15.13 -1.38 -0.68
N ALA A 127 16.41 -1.69 -0.58
CA ALA A 127 17.42 -0.72 -0.17
C ALA A 127 18.81 -1.10 -0.67
N HIS A 128 19.65 -0.08 -0.81
CA HIS A 128 21.07 -0.24 -1.05
C HIS A 128 21.80 -0.12 0.29
N ILE A 129 22.62 -1.11 0.61
CA ILE A 129 23.36 -1.26 1.86
C ILE A 129 24.84 -1.10 1.54
N TRP A 130 25.44 -0.02 2.03
CA TRP A 130 26.87 0.18 1.95
C TRP A 130 27.58 -0.65 3.01
N VAL A 131 28.55 -1.43 2.58
CA VAL A 131 29.37 -2.33 3.41
C VAL A 131 30.84 -2.19 3.04
N LYS A 132 31.72 -2.71 3.89
CA LYS A 132 33.14 -2.81 3.55
C LYS A 132 33.35 -3.74 2.35
N ASP A 133 34.38 -3.45 1.56
CA ASP A 133 34.83 -4.35 0.51
C ASP A 133 35.27 -5.70 1.12
N GLN A 134 34.52 -6.75 0.77
CA GLN A 134 34.64 -8.07 1.37
C GLN A 134 34.04 -9.13 0.45
N LYS A 135 34.30 -10.41 0.73
CA LYS A 135 33.76 -11.49 -0.09
C LYS A 135 32.23 -11.56 0.02
N LEU A 136 31.57 -11.84 -1.10
CA LEU A 136 30.11 -12.00 -1.14
C LEU A 136 29.60 -13.09 -0.14
N SER A 137 30.40 -14.12 0.14
CA SER A 137 30.10 -15.14 1.14
C SER A 137 30.00 -14.57 2.57
N GLU A 138 30.75 -13.53 2.89
CA GLU A 138 30.73 -12.87 4.20
C GLU A 138 29.51 -11.95 4.31
N VAL A 139 29.17 -11.27 3.20
CA VAL A 139 27.96 -10.44 3.08
C VAL A 139 26.67 -11.28 3.22
N ALA A 140 26.68 -12.54 2.78
CA ALA A 140 25.51 -13.42 2.88
C ALA A 140 24.99 -13.57 4.32
N GLY A 141 25.90 -13.65 5.30
CA GLY A 141 25.53 -13.72 6.72
C GLY A 141 24.96 -12.40 7.25
N LEU A 142 25.45 -11.25 6.75
CA LEU A 142 24.89 -9.94 7.06
C LEU A 142 23.48 -9.78 6.46
N ARG A 143 23.30 -10.17 5.19
CA ARG A 143 22.00 -10.16 4.50
C ARG A 143 20.94 -10.91 5.31
N GLN A 144 21.26 -12.12 5.76
CA GLN A 144 20.33 -12.93 6.54
C GLN A 144 19.90 -12.23 7.84
N LYS A 145 20.85 -11.62 8.58
CA LYS A 145 20.53 -10.87 9.81
C LYS A 145 19.60 -9.69 9.56
N ILE A 146 19.81 -8.96 8.46
CA ILE A 146 18.95 -7.84 8.08
C ILE A 146 17.55 -8.35 7.71
N GLU A 147 17.46 -9.42 6.92
CA GLU A 147 16.19 -10.05 6.55
C GLU A 147 15.40 -10.54 7.75
N GLU A 148 16.05 -11.18 8.73
CA GLU A 148 15.42 -11.63 9.97
C GLU A 148 14.85 -10.45 10.80
N ARG A 149 15.58 -9.33 10.87
CA ARG A 149 15.09 -8.11 11.53
C ARG A 149 13.87 -7.53 10.81
N LEU A 150 13.90 -7.47 9.48
CA LEU A 150 12.77 -6.99 8.69
C LEU A 150 11.55 -7.92 8.80
N MET A 151 11.78 -9.22 8.89
CA MET A 151 10.73 -10.21 9.10
C MET A 151 10.00 -10.01 10.44
N SER A 152 10.72 -9.60 11.49
CA SER A 152 10.11 -9.24 12.79
C SER A 152 9.15 -8.04 12.70
N LEU A 153 9.31 -7.20 11.67
CA LEU A 153 8.43 -6.06 11.36
C LEU A 153 7.32 -6.44 10.37
N ASN A 154 7.13 -7.74 10.10
CA ASN A 154 6.18 -8.28 9.11
C ASN A 154 6.46 -7.81 7.66
N ILE A 155 7.72 -7.45 7.36
CA ILE A 155 8.19 -7.19 5.99
C ILE A 155 8.75 -8.51 5.46
N ARG A 156 8.09 -9.10 4.46
CA ARG A 156 8.40 -10.46 3.98
C ARG A 156 9.11 -10.48 2.65
N HIS A 157 8.90 -9.46 1.83
CA HIS A 157 9.54 -9.35 0.53
C HIS A 157 10.65 -8.32 0.61
N VAL A 158 11.89 -8.77 0.63
CA VAL A 158 13.06 -7.91 0.86
C VAL A 158 14.03 -8.09 -0.31
N MET A 159 14.45 -6.98 -0.90
CA MET A 159 15.52 -6.93 -1.90
C MET A 159 16.63 -6.02 -1.38
N LEU A 160 17.80 -6.59 -1.08
CA LEU A 160 18.96 -5.83 -0.60
C LEU A 160 20.05 -5.85 -1.65
N GLN A 161 20.44 -4.68 -2.12
CA GLN A 161 21.63 -4.50 -2.94
C GLN A 161 22.79 -4.11 -2.02
N PHE A 162 23.91 -4.84 -2.10
CA PHE A 162 25.10 -4.54 -1.31
C PHE A 162 26.14 -3.85 -2.18
N GLU A 163 26.72 -2.77 -1.65
CA GLU A 163 27.68 -1.94 -2.35
C GLU A 163 28.91 -1.71 -1.47
N CYS A 164 30.09 -1.64 -2.09
CA CYS A 164 31.36 -1.48 -1.39
C CYS A 164 31.89 -0.03 -1.40
N ALA A 165 31.25 0.86 -2.15
CA ALA A 165 31.69 2.24 -2.36
C ALA A 165 30.58 3.22 -1.95
N GLU A 166 31.00 4.40 -1.48
CA GLU A 166 30.08 5.44 -1.04
C GLU A 166 29.35 6.04 -2.25
N CYS A 167 28.05 6.26 -2.09
CA CYS A 167 27.21 6.87 -3.12
C CYS A 167 26.93 8.33 -2.76
N GLU A 168 27.22 9.27 -3.67
CA GLU A 168 26.83 10.67 -3.49
C GLU A 168 25.30 10.81 -3.55
N THR A 169 24.70 11.22 -2.44
CA THR A 169 23.24 11.28 -2.26
C THR A 169 22.55 12.49 -2.89
N ASN A 170 23.31 13.40 -3.52
CA ASN A 170 22.80 14.65 -4.14
C ASN A 170 22.55 14.57 -5.66
N ALA A 171 22.83 13.44 -6.31
CA ALA A 171 22.56 13.24 -7.73
C ALA A 171 21.21 12.55 -7.96
N LEU A 172 20.57 12.81 -9.10
CA LEU A 172 19.32 12.14 -9.52
C LEU A 172 19.48 10.61 -9.65
N TYR A 173 20.72 10.14 -9.76
CA TYR A 173 21.11 8.74 -9.87
C TYR A 173 22.23 8.46 -8.88
N CYS A 174 22.25 7.24 -8.33
CA CYS A 174 23.37 6.82 -7.50
C CYS A 174 24.64 6.72 -8.35
N GLN A 175 25.60 7.59 -8.06
CA GLN A 175 26.94 7.54 -8.66
C GLN A 175 27.87 6.93 -7.64
N ILE A 176 28.32 5.71 -7.93
CA ILE A 176 29.25 4.97 -7.10
C ILE A 176 30.66 5.51 -7.39
N HIS A 177 31.26 6.21 -6.42
CA HIS A 177 32.65 6.63 -6.52
C HIS A 177 33.56 5.58 -5.91
N MET A 178 34.29 4.84 -6.74
CA MET A 178 35.39 4.02 -6.27
C MET A 178 36.59 4.93 -6.02
N GLU A 179 37.05 5.04 -4.77
CA GLU A 179 38.40 5.56 -4.51
C GLU A 179 39.41 4.55 -5.05
N VAL A 180 39.88 4.81 -6.27
CA VAL A 180 41.05 4.12 -6.81
C VAL A 180 42.24 4.66 -6.02
N ASN A 181 42.69 3.92 -5.02
CA ASN A 181 44.03 4.12 -4.46
C ASN A 181 45.01 3.96 -5.63
N GLY A 182 45.58 5.08 -6.06
CA GLY A 182 46.51 5.14 -7.18
C GLY A 182 47.75 4.33 -6.87
N ASP A 183 47.86 3.19 -7.55
CA ASP A 183 49.09 2.51 -7.93
C ASP A 183 48.67 1.47 -8.99
N ASP A 184 48.56 1.87 -10.25
CA ASP A 184 49.31 1.19 -11.31
C ASP A 184 49.27 1.97 -12.62
N ASP A 185 50.40 1.90 -13.31
CA ASP A 185 50.78 2.66 -14.48
C ASP A 185 49.87 2.42 -15.70
N GLY A 186 49.77 3.47 -16.51
CA GLY A 186 48.87 3.50 -17.65
C GLY A 186 49.16 2.44 -18.69
N HIS A 187 48.11 2.01 -19.38
CA HIS A 187 48.16 1.77 -20.83
C HIS A 187 46.76 1.92 -21.42
N LEU A 188 46.70 2.79 -22.43
CA LEU A 188 45.60 2.90 -23.39
C LEU A 188 45.20 1.53 -23.94
N HIS A 189 43.90 1.30 -24.12
CA HIS A 189 43.26 1.04 -25.42
C HIS A 189 41.74 1.07 -25.32
#